data_AF-A0A7W7U4U3-F1
#
_entry.id   AF-A0A7W7U4U3-F1
#
_cell.length_a   1.000
_cell.length_b   1.000
_cell.length_c   1.000
_cell.angle_alpha   90.00
_cell.angle_beta   90.00
_cell.angle_gamma   90.00
#
_symmetry.space_group_name_H-M   'P 1'
#
loop_
_entity.id
_entity.type
_entity.pdbx_description
1 polymer ?
#
loop_
_entity_poly.entity_id
_entity_poly.type
_entity_poly.pdbx_seq_one_letter_code
_entity_poly.pdbx_strand_id
1 'polypeptide(L)'
;MKHTYKATWGGKKALLRDIKPGMSLFVINEHAPITDPRHPGIDAGPGRTYSEWIVTTKRSTLIGDILAQSPTHHGYEAVTSLLAKEREIHTQRPDLPLRGGPEDEIALSASAQRAARKATERHIRDASEGMSRRWALAGR
;
A
#
# COMPACT_ATOMS: atom_id res chain seq x y z
N MET A 1 13.49 -5.66 -8.77
CA MET A 1 12.17 -5.53 -8.10
C MET A 1 11.10 -5.66 -9.17
N LYS A 2 10.04 -6.45 -8.97
CA LYS A 2 8.96 -6.56 -9.95
C LYS A 2 7.99 -5.39 -9.81
N HIS A 3 7.45 -4.93 -10.94
CA HIS A 3 6.45 -3.86 -11.00
C HIS A 3 5.04 -4.36 -10.68
N THR A 4 4.77 -5.65 -10.92
CA THR A 4 3.48 -6.29 -10.67
C THR A 4 3.66 -7.67 -10.05
N TYR A 5 2.84 -7.98 -9.06
CA TYR A 5 2.77 -9.27 -8.39
C TYR A 5 1.36 -9.83 -8.57
N LYS A 6 1.25 -11.12 -8.91
CA LYS A 6 -0.03 -11.82 -9.08
C LYS A 6 -0.30 -12.74 -7.90
N ALA A 7 -1.57 -13.06 -7.65
CA ALA A 7 -2.03 -13.98 -6.61
C ALA A 7 -1.68 -15.47 -6.85
N THR A 8 -0.44 -15.73 -7.27
CA THR A 8 0.14 -17.07 -7.35
C THR A 8 1.06 -17.29 -6.14
N TRP A 9 1.36 -18.55 -5.82
CA TRP A 9 2.30 -18.85 -4.73
C TRP A 9 3.67 -18.18 -4.94
N GLY A 10 4.19 -18.23 -6.18
CA GLY A 10 5.44 -17.55 -6.55
C GLY A 10 5.35 -16.02 -6.48
N GLY A 11 4.19 -15.45 -6.84
CA GLY A 11 3.94 -14.01 -6.72
C GLY A 11 3.88 -13.53 -5.27
N LYS A 12 3.21 -14.28 -4.38
CA LYS A 12 3.18 -14.02 -2.93
C LYS A 12 4.59 -14.04 -2.33
N LYS A 13 5.37 -15.08 -2.63
CA LYS A 13 6.75 -15.21 -2.12
C LYS A 13 7.66 -14.09 -2.63
N ALA A 14 7.54 -13.72 -3.91
CA ALA A 14 8.30 -12.62 -4.48
C ALA A 14 7.91 -11.27 -3.86
N LEU A 15 6.61 -11.04 -3.64
CA LEU A 15 6.12 -9.81 -3.01
C LEU A 15 6.70 -9.66 -1.60
N LEU A 16 6.56 -10.68 -0.75
CA LEU A 16 7.06 -10.65 0.63
C LEU A 16 8.58 -10.44 0.74
N ARG A 17 9.34 -10.89 -0.26
CA ARG A 17 10.79 -10.69 -0.32
C ARG A 17 11.16 -9.26 -0.71
N ASP A 18 10.40 -8.66 -1.62
CA ASP A 18 10.74 -7.39 -2.25
C ASP A 18 10.15 -6.17 -1.48
N ILE A 19 9.05 -6.35 -0.74
CA ILE A 19 8.40 -5.27 0.02
C ILE A 19 9.23 -4.78 1.20
N LYS A 20 9.13 -3.48 1.47
CA LYS A 20 9.78 -2.80 2.60
C LYS A 20 8.80 -1.83 3.26
N PRO A 21 8.90 -1.59 4.58
CA PRO A 21 8.11 -0.54 5.23
C PRO A 21 8.28 0.82 4.52
N GLY A 22 7.18 1.54 4.36
CA GLY A 22 7.09 2.82 3.62
C GLY A 22 6.87 2.69 2.12
N MET A 23 6.89 1.46 1.55
CA MET A 23 6.63 1.25 0.14
C MET A 23 5.13 1.39 -0.17
N SER A 24 4.78 2.11 -1.24
CA SER A 24 3.41 2.17 -1.76
C SER A 24 3.12 0.96 -2.65
N LEU A 25 1.98 0.35 -2.39
CA LEU A 25 1.37 -0.72 -3.18
C LEU A 25 0.08 -0.18 -3.79
N PHE A 26 -0.09 -0.40 -5.08
CA PHE A 26 -1.26 0.05 -5.82
C PHE A 26 -2.08 -1.15 -6.27
N VAL A 27 -3.37 -1.07 -6.03
CA VAL A 27 -4.34 -2.09 -6.40
C VAL A 27 -5.29 -1.49 -7.42
N ILE A 28 -5.58 -2.21 -8.51
CA ILE A 28 -6.60 -1.79 -9.48
C ILE A 28 -7.93 -2.38 -9.06
N ASN A 29 -8.94 -1.52 -8.91
CA ASN A 29 -10.32 -1.88 -8.64
C ASN A 29 -11.11 -1.73 -9.95
N GLU A 30 -11.78 -2.79 -10.37
CA GLU A 30 -12.71 -2.74 -11.50
C GLU A 30 -14.13 -2.47 -10.98
N HIS A 31 -14.83 -1.54 -11.61
CA HIS A 31 -16.23 -1.22 -11.29
C HIS A 31 -17.13 -1.68 -12.42
N ALA A 32 -18.29 -2.24 -12.07
CA ALA A 32 -19.32 -2.45 -13.07
C ALA A 32 -19.81 -1.07 -13.55
N PRO A 33 -19.96 -0.85 -14.87
CA PRO A 33 -20.54 0.39 -15.37
C PRO A 33 -21.96 0.52 -14.82
N ILE A 34 -22.20 1.52 -13.97
CA ILE A 34 -23.55 1.79 -13.47
C ILE A 34 -24.31 2.48 -14.59
N THR A 35 -25.04 1.73 -15.40
CA THR A 35 -25.96 2.38 -16.34
C THR A 35 -27.18 2.81 -15.54
N ASP A 36 -27.31 4.09 -15.18
CA ASP A 36 -28.54 4.61 -14.57
C ASP A 36 -29.64 4.61 -15.63
N PRO A 37 -30.69 3.76 -15.51
CA PRO A 37 -31.76 3.71 -16.50
C PRO A 37 -32.60 4.99 -16.53
N ARG A 38 -32.49 5.87 -15.53
CA ARG A 38 -33.23 7.13 -15.43
C ARG A 38 -32.47 8.32 -16.03
N HIS A 39 -31.18 8.17 -16.28
CA HIS A 39 -30.33 9.20 -16.88
C HIS A 39 -29.39 8.59 -17.93
N PRO A 40 -29.91 8.22 -19.12
CA PRO A 40 -29.09 7.75 -20.22
C PRO A 40 -28.15 8.87 -20.67
N GLY A 41 -26.86 8.77 -20.31
CA GLY A 41 -25.83 9.76 -20.68
C GLY A 41 -25.00 10.31 -19.52
N ILE A 42 -25.30 9.95 -18.26
CA ILE A 42 -24.35 10.20 -17.16
C ILE A 42 -23.37 9.03 -17.15
N ASP A 43 -22.18 9.25 -17.71
CA ASP A 43 -21.09 8.30 -17.62
C ASP A 43 -20.82 8.01 -16.15
N ALA A 44 -21.18 6.80 -15.72
CA ALA A 44 -21.05 6.38 -14.34
C ALA A 44 -19.61 6.09 -13.97
N GLY A 45 -18.86 7.16 -13.76
CA GLY A 45 -17.51 7.12 -13.24
C GLY A 45 -16.53 6.31 -14.10
N PRO A 46 -15.25 6.31 -13.71
CA PRO A 46 -14.25 5.51 -14.39
C PRO A 46 -14.51 4.02 -14.12
N GLY A 47 -14.62 3.21 -15.18
CA GLY A 47 -14.80 1.75 -15.07
C GLY A 47 -13.64 1.03 -14.35
N ARG A 48 -12.52 1.70 -14.14
CA ARG A 48 -11.38 1.25 -13.33
C ARG A 48 -10.82 2.40 -12.49
N THR A 49 -10.53 2.13 -11.23
CA THR A 49 -9.81 3.05 -10.33
C THR A 49 -8.66 2.32 -9.65
N TYR A 50 -7.75 3.03 -8.99
CA TYR A 50 -6.78 2.38 -8.11
C TYR A 50 -6.95 2.75 -6.64
N SER A 51 -6.44 1.92 -5.74
CA SER A 51 -6.30 2.19 -4.31
C SER A 51 -4.84 2.09 -3.92
N GLU A 52 -4.35 3.02 -3.10
CA GLU A 52 -2.99 2.99 -2.56
C GLU A 52 -2.96 2.34 -1.17
N TRP A 53 -1.92 1.58 -0.89
CA TRP A 53 -1.67 0.89 0.38
C TRP A 53 -0.19 1.03 0.74
N ILE A 54 0.10 1.61 1.91
CA ILE A 54 1.48 1.84 2.37
C ILE A 54 1.89 0.69 3.27
N VAL A 55 2.96 -0.02 2.91
CA VAL A 55 3.53 -1.10 3.74
C VAL A 55 4.01 -0.53 5.08
N THR A 56 3.58 -1.14 6.18
CA THR A 56 3.92 -0.69 7.53
C THR A 56 4.99 -1.57 8.17
N THR A 57 5.50 -1.16 9.32
CA THR A 57 6.34 -2.00 10.18
C THR A 57 5.54 -2.99 11.02
N LYS A 58 4.21 -2.83 11.08
CA LYS A 58 3.34 -3.66 11.89
C LYS A 58 3.12 -5.01 11.21
N ARG A 59 2.98 -6.04 12.04
CA ARG A 59 2.60 -7.38 11.62
C ARG A 59 1.25 -7.75 12.21
N SER A 60 0.48 -8.53 11.47
CA SER A 60 -0.72 -9.18 11.99
C SER A 60 -0.33 -10.10 13.14
N THR A 61 -0.97 -9.93 14.30
CA THR A 61 -0.76 -10.80 15.46
C THR A 61 -1.28 -12.21 15.21
N LEU A 62 -2.27 -12.36 14.33
CA LEU A 62 -2.91 -13.64 14.05
C LEU A 62 -2.14 -14.49 13.03
N ILE A 63 -1.54 -13.84 12.03
CA ILE A 63 -0.98 -14.52 10.84
C ILE A 63 0.53 -14.25 10.69
N GLY A 64 1.10 -13.32 11.47
CA GLY A 64 2.51 -12.92 11.38
C GLY A 64 2.90 -12.12 10.13
N ASP A 65 1.92 -11.84 9.26
CA ASP A 65 2.12 -11.18 7.97
C ASP A 65 2.29 -9.66 8.11
N ILE A 66 2.99 -9.03 7.17
CA ILE A 66 3.21 -7.58 7.14
C ILE A 66 1.88 -6.90 6.82
N LEU A 67 1.56 -5.84 7.56
CA LEU A 67 0.37 -5.03 7.32
C LEU A 67 0.68 -3.87 6.37
N ALA A 68 -0.22 -3.60 5.44
CA ALA A 68 -0.28 -2.35 4.70
C ALA A 68 -1.47 -1.52 5.21
N GLN A 69 -1.32 -0.20 5.18
CA GLN A 69 -2.35 0.75 5.59
C GLN A 69 -2.80 1.57 4.39
N SER A 70 -4.10 1.67 4.18
CA SER A 70 -4.66 2.60 3.21
C SER A 70 -4.60 4.04 3.74
N PRO A 71 -4.03 5.00 3.01
CA PRO A 71 -4.00 6.40 3.45
C PRO A 71 -5.38 7.06 3.36
N THR A 72 -6.31 6.55 2.53
CA THR A 72 -7.63 7.17 2.33
C THR A 72 -8.61 6.87 3.45
N HIS A 73 -8.63 5.64 3.97
CA HIS A 73 -9.58 5.24 5.02
C HIS A 73 -8.89 4.67 6.28
N HIS A 74 -7.55 4.78 6.36
CA HIS A 74 -6.72 4.35 7.49
C HIS A 74 -6.83 2.88 7.91
N GLY A 75 -7.51 2.06 7.09
CA GLY A 75 -7.69 0.63 7.33
C GLY A 75 -6.39 -0.13 7.13
N TYR A 76 -6.21 -1.20 7.90
CA TYR A 76 -5.05 -2.08 7.82
C TYR A 76 -5.44 -3.41 7.19
N GLU A 77 -4.59 -3.90 6.30
CA GLU A 77 -4.77 -5.21 5.69
C GLU A 77 -3.42 -5.94 5.57
N ALA A 78 -3.42 -7.26 5.78
CA ALA A 78 -2.25 -8.08 5.55
C ALA A 78 -1.89 -8.10 4.06
N VAL A 79 -0.62 -7.91 3.73
CA VAL A 79 -0.17 -7.77 2.33
C VAL A 79 -0.51 -9.03 1.50
N THR A 80 -0.41 -10.22 2.08
CA THR A 80 -0.80 -11.45 1.36
C THR A 80 -2.31 -11.57 1.16
N SER A 81 -3.12 -11.10 2.12
CA SER A 81 -4.58 -11.03 2.00
C SER A 81 -4.98 -10.04 0.93
N LEU A 82 -4.36 -8.86 0.91
CA LEU A 82 -4.56 -7.83 -0.11
C LEU A 82 -4.28 -8.41 -1.50
N LEU A 83 -3.14 -9.10 -1.68
CA LEU A 83 -2.81 -9.73 -2.96
C LEU A 83 -3.83 -10.83 -3.34
N ALA A 84 -4.33 -11.59 -2.37
CA ALA A 84 -5.30 -12.65 -2.63
C ALA A 84 -6.66 -12.10 -3.05
N LYS A 85 -7.15 -11.02 -2.42
CA LYS A 85 -8.42 -10.37 -2.75
C LYS A 85 -8.38 -9.70 -4.12
N GLU A 86 -7.34 -8.92 -4.35
CA GLU A 86 -7.25 -8.00 -5.48
C GLU A 86 -6.60 -8.63 -6.71
N ARG A 87 -6.09 -9.85 -6.57
CA ARG A 87 -5.44 -10.70 -7.60
C ARG A 87 -4.13 -10.16 -8.17
N GLU A 88 -3.94 -8.84 -8.19
CA GLU A 88 -2.71 -8.18 -8.63
C GLU A 88 -2.36 -6.97 -7.73
N ILE A 89 -1.06 -6.81 -7.45
CA ILE A 89 -0.52 -5.64 -6.76
C ILE A 89 0.58 -5.02 -7.63
N HIS A 90 0.52 -3.71 -7.80
CA HIS A 90 1.49 -2.91 -8.52
C HIS A 90 2.36 -2.13 -7.54
N THR A 91 3.63 -1.91 -7.87
CA THR A 91 4.55 -1.05 -7.08
C THR A 91 4.82 0.31 -7.73
N GLN A 92 4.28 0.51 -8.94
CA GLN A 92 4.23 1.79 -9.62
C GLN A 92 2.79 2.26 -9.67
N ARG A 93 2.61 3.58 -9.54
CA ARG A 93 1.30 4.22 -9.64
C ARG A 93 0.75 3.98 -11.04
N PRO A 94 -0.43 3.34 -11.19
CA PRO A 94 -1.06 3.17 -12.49
C PRO A 94 -1.62 4.51 -12.98
N ASP A 95 -1.70 4.67 -14.30
CA ASP A 95 -2.36 5.81 -14.95
C ASP A 95 -3.89 5.62 -14.92
N LEU A 96 -4.44 5.62 -13.71
CA LEU A 96 -5.85 5.43 -13.41
C LEU A 96 -6.28 6.43 -12.33
N PRO A 97 -7.57 6.77 -12.24
CA PRO A 97 -8.08 7.63 -11.15
C PRO A 97 -8.06 6.90 -9.80
N LEU A 98 -7.82 7.64 -8.71
CA LEU A 98 -7.88 7.10 -7.35
C LEU A 98 -9.34 6.81 -6.96
N ARG A 99 -9.59 5.67 -6.34
CA ARG A 99 -10.92 5.27 -5.87
C ARG A 99 -11.39 6.23 -4.78
N GLY A 100 -12.55 6.86 -5.00
CA GLY A 100 -13.16 7.79 -4.05
C GLY A 100 -12.56 9.20 -4.05
N GLY A 101 -11.80 9.58 -5.08
CA GLY A 101 -11.24 10.92 -5.21
C GLY A 101 -12.03 11.82 -6.17
N PRO A 102 -12.56 12.94 -5.68
CA PRO A 102 -12.68 14.17 -6.44
C PRO A 102 -11.85 15.29 -5.73
N GLU A 103 -10.99 16.00 -6.45
CA GLU A 103 -10.37 17.30 -6.05
C GLU A 103 -9.20 17.34 -5.02
N ASP A 104 -8.95 16.33 -4.19
CA ASP A 104 -7.92 16.41 -3.10
C ASP A 104 -6.52 15.83 -3.43
N GLU A 105 -6.20 15.64 -4.70
CA GLU A 105 -4.99 14.94 -5.16
C GLU A 105 -3.66 15.57 -4.68
N ILE A 106 -3.66 16.89 -4.46
CA ILE A 106 -2.49 17.65 -4.00
C ILE A 106 -2.32 17.54 -2.47
N ALA A 107 -3.41 17.46 -1.71
CA ALA A 107 -3.38 17.38 -0.25
C ALA A 107 -3.04 15.96 0.26
N LEU A 108 -3.55 14.93 -0.43
CA LEU A 108 -3.31 13.54 -0.04
C LEU A 108 -1.87 13.08 -0.31
N SER A 109 -1.28 13.44 -1.44
CA SER A 109 0.11 13.04 -1.75
C SER A 109 1.12 13.68 -0.79
N ALA A 110 0.90 14.94 -0.39
CA ALA A 110 1.75 15.64 0.56
C ALA A 110 1.64 15.06 1.99
N SER A 111 0.44 14.68 2.43
CA SER A 111 0.25 14.07 3.75
C SER A 111 0.76 12.63 3.80
N ALA A 112 0.55 11.84 2.75
CA ALA A 112 1.10 10.50 2.61
C ALA A 112 2.63 10.52 2.55
N GLN A 113 3.23 11.44 1.79
CA GLN A 113 4.69 11.63 1.76
C GLN A 113 5.24 12.09 3.11
N ARG A 114 4.55 12.99 3.82
CA ARG A 114 4.94 13.39 5.19
C ARG A 114 4.86 12.23 6.17
N ALA A 115 3.80 11.43 6.11
CA ALA A 115 3.64 10.25 6.95
C ALA A 115 4.71 9.19 6.65
N ALA A 116 5.01 8.95 5.36
CA ALA A 116 6.07 8.06 4.93
C ALA A 116 7.44 8.55 5.42
N ARG A 117 7.77 9.84 5.24
CA ARG A 117 9.02 10.43 5.75
C ARG A 117 9.14 10.28 7.27
N LYS A 118 8.08 10.59 8.02
CA LYS A 118 8.07 10.47 9.48
C LYS A 118 8.25 9.02 9.94
N ALA A 119 7.66 8.05 9.22
CA ALA A 119 7.87 6.63 9.48
C ALA A 119 9.31 6.21 9.17
N THR A 120 9.89 6.68 8.06
CA THR A 120 11.30 6.43 7.68
C THR A 120 12.27 7.02 8.71
N GLU A 121 12.06 8.26 9.15
CA GLU A 121 12.90 8.92 10.16
C GLU A 121 12.87 8.17 11.50
N ARG A 122 11.68 7.74 11.93
CA ARG A 122 11.55 6.91 13.14
C ARG A 122 12.29 5.59 12.99
N HIS A 123 12.23 4.98 11.81
CA HIS A 123 12.93 3.74 11.52
C HIS A 123 14.46 3.90 11.52
N ILE A 124 14.97 5.03 11.00
CA ILE A 124 16.40 5.36 11.05
C ILE A 124 16.83 5.53 12.49
N ARG A 125 16.03 6.23 13.32
CA ARG A 125 16.34 6.42 14.74
C ARG A 125 16.38 5.10 15.50
N ASP A 126 15.36 4.26 15.35
CA ASP A 126 15.29 2.95 16.01
C ASP A 126 16.43 2.02 15.57
N ALA A 127 16.81 2.03 14.28
CA ALA A 127 17.95 1.27 13.77
C ALA A 127 19.29 1.79 14.31
N SER A 128 19.43 3.11 14.46
CA SER A 128 20.62 3.76 15.01
C SER A 128 20.80 3.41 16.49
N GLU A 129 19.74 3.50 17.28
CA GLU A 129 19.76 3.12 18.70
C GLU A 129 20.01 1.62 18.90
N GLY A 130 19.45 0.78 18.03
CA GLY A 130 19.73 -0.65 18.01
C GLY A 130 21.19 -0.98 17.72
N MET A 131 21.81 -0.27 16.76
CA MET A 131 23.24 -0.43 16.48
C MET A 131 24.12 0.06 17.63
N SER A 132 23.82 1.22 18.22
CA SER A 132 24.58 1.75 19.37
C SER A 132 24.52 0.81 20.58
N ARG A 133 23.36 0.21 20.87
CA ARG A 133 23.22 -0.79 21.95
C ARG A 133 24.04 -2.06 21.66
N ARG A 134 24.07 -2.53 20.42
CA ARG A 134 24.87 -3.69 20.02
C ARG A 134 26.38 -3.42 20.11
N TRP A 135 26.84 -2.23 19.73
CA TRP A 135 28.24 -1.83 19.86
C TRP A 135 28.67 -1.64 21.33
N ALA A 136 27.79 -1.07 22.17
CA ALA A 136 28.06 -0.94 23.61
C ALA A 136 28.15 -2.29 24.34
N LEU A 137 27.48 -3.33 23.84
CA LEU A 137 27.56 -4.69 24.35
C LEU A 137 28.72 -5.50 23.75
N ALA A 138 29.18 -5.18 22.54
CA ALA A 138 30.32 -5.84 21.90
C ALA A 138 31.68 -5.29 22.37
N GLY A 139 31.69 -4.14 23.05
CA GLY A 139 32.90 -3.53 23.65
C GLY A 139 33.12 -3.87 25.13
N ARG A 140 32.34 -4.79 25.71
CA ARG A 140 32.61 -5.44 27.00
C ARG A 140 33.05 -6.87 26.76
#